data_AF-A0A284VMZ9-F1
#
_entry.id   AF-A0A284VMZ9-F1
#
_cell.length_a   1.000
_cell.length_b   1.000
_cell.length_c   1.000
_cell.angle_alpha   90.00
_cell.angle_beta   90.00
_cell.angle_gamma   90.00
#
_symmetry.space_group_name_H-M   'P 1'
#
loop_
_entity.id
_entity.type
_entity.pdbx_description
1 polymer ?
#
loop_
_entity_poly.entity_id
_entity_poly.type
_entity_poly.pdbx_seq_one_letter_code
_entity_poly.pdbx_strand_id
1 'polypeptide(L)'
;MYVLMVYKYFGRIYLIPWRTGMVFSKAFYRYTQSFGGMRAVIPFKKGNAKSRLGKLLSEKEREELAMAMLNDVAEALLGSGCFGVIDLLTTSIIEVKGLNTVLTEKGLNEALNEYLGKMSSHSINEPVLIIMADIPLVSIKNIRDIAASATDVVIVPGRMGGTNALFIRNPSSFHVDYYGASFIKHKEIAAGSGLEIEVFDSFNLSTDIDEVADITEILLHGKGHAARYLKKLGFTVVEAENGGRVGLKKI
;
A
#
# COMPACT_ATOMS: atom_id res chain seq x y z
N MET A 1 24.63 31.57 19.66
CA MET A 1 24.32 30.17 20.04
C MET A 1 23.72 29.51 18.81
N TYR A 2 24.49 28.68 18.10
CA TYR A 2 24.03 28.01 16.88
C TYR A 2 23.27 26.74 17.29
N VAL A 3 21.98 26.65 16.98
CA VAL A 3 21.23 25.40 17.10
C VAL A 3 21.44 24.63 15.79
N LEU A 4 22.23 23.56 15.85
CA LEU A 4 22.32 22.61 14.73
C LEU A 4 21.11 21.68 14.80
N MET A 5 20.29 21.69 13.76
CA MET A 5 19.21 20.73 13.61
C MET A 5 19.70 19.59 12.71
N VAL A 6 19.84 18.40 13.30
CA VAL A 6 20.33 17.20 12.63
C VAL A 6 19.15 16.46 12.02
N TYR A 7 19.11 16.36 10.69
CA TYR A 7 18.16 15.50 9.99
C TYR A 7 18.85 14.21 9.56
N LYS A 8 18.22 13.07 9.88
CA LYS A 8 18.70 11.73 9.52
C LYS A 8 17.75 11.10 8.51
N TYR A 9 18.17 11.07 7.25
CA TYR A 9 17.49 10.35 6.17
C TYR A 9 18.46 9.34 5.55
N PHE A 10 18.02 8.08 5.42
CA PHE A 10 18.79 6.98 4.81
C PHE A 10 20.27 6.90 5.24
N GLY A 11 20.54 7.09 6.54
CA GLY A 11 21.89 6.88 7.11
C GLY A 11 22.92 7.99 6.86
N ARG A 12 22.58 9.09 6.19
CA ARG A 12 23.45 10.29 6.07
C ARG A 12 22.96 11.44 6.94
N ILE A 13 23.92 12.14 7.57
CA ILE A 13 23.68 13.31 8.42
C ILE A 13 23.96 14.57 7.60
N TYR A 14 23.01 15.49 7.56
CA TYR A 14 23.19 16.81 6.98
C TYR A 14 23.15 17.88 8.08
N LEU A 15 24.14 18.78 8.06
CA LEU A 15 24.23 19.92 8.98
C LEU A 15 23.85 21.18 8.20
N ILE A 16 22.79 21.87 8.62
CA ILE A 16 22.35 23.13 7.98
C ILE A 16 22.40 24.25 9.03
N PRO A 17 23.11 25.37 8.77
CA PRO A 17 23.10 26.53 9.64
C PRO A 17 21.74 27.24 9.60
N TRP A 18 21.12 27.45 10.76
CA TRP A 18 19.89 28.23 10.89
C TRP A 18 20.18 29.72 10.67
N ARG A 19 19.73 30.29 9.56
CA ARG A 19 19.53 31.74 9.41
C ARG A 19 18.12 32.00 8.91
N THR A 20 17.50 32.97 9.56
CA THR A 20 16.16 33.54 9.31
C THR A 20 15.87 33.70 7.83
N GLY A 21 14.77 33.09 7.36
CA GLY A 21 14.30 33.17 5.98
C GLY A 21 14.62 31.91 5.19
N MET A 22 13.63 31.04 5.04
CA MET A 22 13.75 29.75 4.36
C MET A 22 14.00 29.94 2.86
N VAL A 23 15.27 30.00 2.45
CA VAL A 23 15.68 29.90 1.05
C VAL A 23 16.46 28.60 0.90
N PHE A 24 15.76 27.54 0.49
CA PHE A 24 16.41 26.31 0.06
C PHE A 24 17.34 26.62 -1.12
N SER A 25 18.59 26.14 -1.08
CA SER A 25 19.52 26.37 -2.19
C SER A 25 18.96 25.77 -3.49
N LYS A 26 19.20 26.41 -4.63
CA LYS A 26 18.85 25.86 -5.96
C LYS A 26 19.39 24.44 -6.16
N ALA A 27 20.46 24.05 -5.45
CA ALA A 27 21.00 22.70 -5.46
C ALA A 27 20.17 21.70 -4.63
N PHE A 28 19.64 22.11 -3.48
CA PHE A 28 18.70 21.28 -2.70
C PHE A 28 17.40 21.06 -3.48
N TYR A 29 16.85 22.13 -4.06
CA TYR A 29 15.67 22.04 -4.93
C TYR A 29 15.93 21.21 -6.19
N ARG A 30 17.11 21.35 -6.83
CA ARG A 30 17.49 20.51 -7.99
C ARG A 30 17.77 19.06 -7.63
N TYR A 31 18.26 18.78 -6.42
CA TYR A 31 18.52 17.42 -5.95
C TYR A 31 17.23 16.69 -5.59
N THR A 32 16.25 17.38 -5.01
CA THR A 32 14.89 16.84 -4.81
C THR A 32 14.11 16.75 -6.13
N GLN A 33 14.35 17.65 -7.09
CA GLN A 33 13.78 17.60 -8.45
C GLN A 33 14.44 16.54 -9.36
N SER A 34 15.63 16.03 -9.01
CA SER A 34 16.30 14.97 -9.79
C SER A 34 15.65 13.59 -9.60
N PHE A 35 14.77 13.45 -8.62
CA PHE A 35 13.84 12.35 -8.46
C PHE A 35 12.43 12.95 -8.49
N GLY A 36 11.84 13.11 -9.68
CA GLY A 36 10.38 13.31 -9.79
C GLY A 36 9.71 12.10 -9.17
N GLY A 37 9.44 12.18 -7.86
CA GLY A 37 9.26 11.01 -7.03
C GLY A 37 7.87 10.44 -7.24
N MET A 38 7.78 9.19 -7.67
CA MET A 38 6.53 8.45 -7.58
C MET A 38 6.08 8.44 -6.11
N ARG A 39 4.77 8.49 -5.90
CA ARG A 39 4.15 8.37 -4.59
C ARG A 39 3.45 7.04 -4.45
N ALA A 40 3.39 6.52 -3.24
CA ALA A 40 2.49 5.42 -2.91
C ALA A 40 1.51 5.86 -1.83
N VAL A 41 0.27 5.37 -1.90
CA VAL A 41 -0.75 5.59 -0.88
C VAL A 41 -1.38 4.26 -0.49
N ILE A 42 -1.46 4.02 0.82
CA ILE A 42 -2.06 2.84 1.41
C ILE A 42 -3.33 3.27 2.15
N PRO A 43 -4.53 2.98 1.64
CA PRO A 43 -5.75 3.15 2.42
C PRO A 43 -5.80 2.09 3.53
N PHE A 44 -6.00 2.53 4.77
CA PHE A 44 -6.05 1.63 5.93
C PHE A 44 -7.07 2.07 6.97
N LYS A 45 -7.89 1.11 7.40
CA LYS A 45 -8.82 1.27 8.54
C LYS A 45 -8.59 0.15 9.53
N LYS A 46 -8.20 0.51 10.75
CA LYS A 46 -7.92 -0.45 11.83
C LYS A 46 -9.21 -1.05 12.42
N GLY A 47 -10.18 -0.21 12.76
CA GLY A 47 -11.41 -0.63 13.43
C GLY A 47 -12.32 -1.45 12.52
N ASN A 48 -12.94 -2.51 13.08
CA ASN A 48 -13.77 -3.47 12.37
C ASN A 48 -13.09 -4.19 11.19
N ALA A 49 -11.75 -4.20 11.14
CA ALA A 49 -11.01 -4.89 10.09
C ALA A 49 -11.32 -6.39 10.07
N LYS A 50 -11.38 -6.97 8.86
CA LYS A 50 -11.43 -8.41 8.63
C LYS A 50 -12.51 -9.14 9.43
N SER A 51 -13.71 -8.56 9.50
CA SER A 51 -14.85 -9.10 10.28
C SER A 51 -15.21 -10.55 9.95
N ARG A 52 -14.99 -10.99 8.70
CA ARG A 52 -15.16 -12.38 8.26
C ARG A 52 -14.21 -13.38 8.95
N LEU A 53 -13.09 -12.90 9.50
CA LEU A 53 -12.16 -13.71 10.31
C LEU A 53 -12.61 -13.85 11.78
N GLY A 54 -13.73 -13.22 12.18
CA GLY A 54 -14.20 -13.18 13.57
C GLY A 54 -14.53 -14.55 14.17
N LYS A 55 -14.68 -15.60 13.35
CA LYS A 55 -14.87 -16.98 13.83
C LYS A 55 -13.59 -17.59 14.42
N LEU A 56 -12.41 -17.11 14.02
CA LEU A 56 -11.11 -17.65 14.44
C LEU A 56 -10.27 -16.66 15.25
N LEU A 57 -10.50 -15.37 15.05
CA LEU A 57 -9.72 -14.29 15.64
C LEU A 57 -10.63 -13.35 16.42
N SER A 58 -10.26 -13.07 17.66
CA SER A 58 -10.81 -11.96 18.43
C SER A 58 -10.60 -10.63 17.71
N GLU A 59 -11.35 -9.59 18.09
CA GLU A 59 -11.17 -8.26 17.51
C GLU A 59 -9.73 -7.75 17.61
N LYS A 60 -9.11 -7.90 18.79
CA LYS A 60 -7.70 -7.54 18.99
C LYS A 60 -6.77 -8.32 18.06
N GLU A 61 -6.98 -9.63 17.91
CA GLU A 61 -6.16 -10.43 16.99
C GLU A 61 -6.34 -10.03 15.52
N ARG A 62 -7.56 -9.63 15.12
CA ARG A 62 -7.83 -9.11 13.77
C ARG A 62 -7.14 -7.77 13.52
N GLU A 63 -7.17 -6.86 14.50
CA GLU A 63 -6.46 -5.58 14.39
C GLU A 63 -4.94 -5.76 14.32
N GLU A 64 -4.38 -6.64 15.14
CA GLU A 64 -2.95 -6.94 15.12
C GLU A 64 -2.53 -7.63 13.81
N LEU A 65 -3.37 -8.54 13.27
CA LEU A 65 -3.14 -9.13 11.94
C LEU A 65 -3.20 -8.06 10.84
N ALA A 66 -4.19 -7.17 10.87
CA ALA A 66 -4.30 -6.07 9.91
C ALA A 66 -3.06 -5.14 9.95
N MET A 67 -2.57 -4.82 11.13
CA MET A 67 -1.32 -4.07 11.30
C MET A 67 -0.10 -4.85 10.79
N ALA A 68 -0.05 -6.16 10.99
CA ALA A 68 1.03 -6.99 10.47
C ALA A 68 1.04 -6.99 8.93
N MET A 69 -0.11 -7.13 8.28
CA MET A 69 -0.23 -7.04 6.82
C MET A 69 0.15 -5.65 6.29
N LEU A 70 -0.29 -4.58 6.95
CA LEU A 70 0.13 -3.21 6.62
C LEU A 70 1.66 -3.05 6.67
N ASN A 71 2.31 -3.62 7.68
CA ASN A 71 3.78 -3.57 7.78
C ASN A 71 4.46 -4.36 6.65
N ASP A 72 3.89 -5.48 6.20
CA ASP A 72 4.42 -6.23 5.06
C ASP A 72 4.36 -5.40 3.77
N VAL A 73 3.24 -4.70 3.52
CA VAL A 73 3.09 -3.79 2.38
C VAL A 73 4.04 -2.60 2.48
N ALA A 74 4.13 -1.98 3.66
CA ALA A 74 5.04 -0.86 3.91
C ALA A 74 6.51 -1.24 3.69
N GLU A 75 6.95 -2.40 4.18
CA GLU A 75 8.32 -2.88 3.96
C GLU A 75 8.61 -3.17 2.49
N ALA A 76 7.65 -3.72 1.74
CA ALA A 76 7.82 -3.94 0.30
C ALA A 76 7.97 -2.61 -0.47
N LEU A 77 7.15 -1.61 -0.15
CA LEU A 77 7.23 -0.27 -0.74
C LEU A 77 8.54 0.43 -0.40
N LEU A 78 8.94 0.45 0.87
CA LEU A 78 10.20 1.05 1.33
C LEU A 78 11.42 0.33 0.72
N GLY A 79 11.40 -1.00 0.73
CA GLY A 79 12.48 -1.85 0.19
C GLY A 79 12.62 -1.77 -1.33
N SER A 80 11.58 -1.33 -2.04
CA SER A 80 11.65 -1.11 -3.49
C SER A 80 12.62 0.02 -3.86
N GLY A 81 12.64 1.09 -3.06
CA GLY A 81 13.35 2.33 -3.38
C GLY A 81 12.71 3.15 -4.50
N CYS A 82 11.48 2.81 -4.93
CA CYS A 82 10.81 3.46 -6.06
C CYS A 82 10.08 4.76 -5.69
N PHE A 83 9.68 4.94 -4.44
CA PHE A 83 8.81 6.04 -4.02
C PHE A 83 9.54 7.08 -3.19
N GLY A 84 9.35 8.36 -3.53
CA GLY A 84 9.87 9.48 -2.74
C GLY A 84 9.05 9.73 -1.48
N VAL A 85 7.75 9.42 -1.53
CA VAL A 85 6.80 9.56 -0.43
C VAL A 85 5.85 8.37 -0.41
N ILE A 86 5.59 7.84 0.79
CA ILE A 86 4.58 6.80 1.02
C ILE A 86 3.62 7.32 2.09
N ASP A 87 2.36 7.47 1.73
CA ASP A 87 1.32 8.00 2.61
C ASP A 87 0.38 6.88 3.09
N LEU A 88 0.12 6.84 4.40
CA LEU A 88 -0.90 6.01 5.03
C LEU A 88 -2.18 6.84 5.17
N LEU A 89 -3.19 6.53 4.35
CA LEU A 89 -4.47 7.21 4.38
C LEU A 89 -5.41 6.49 5.36
N THR A 90 -5.71 7.10 6.50
CA THR A 90 -6.39 6.40 7.60
C THR A 90 -7.28 7.29 8.46
N THR A 91 -8.23 6.68 9.16
CA THR A 91 -9.18 7.37 10.06
C THR A 91 -8.64 7.55 11.48
N SER A 92 -7.48 6.97 11.81
CA SER A 92 -6.94 6.94 13.17
C SER A 92 -5.44 7.20 13.16
N ILE A 93 -4.93 7.83 14.22
CA ILE A 93 -3.49 8.07 14.39
C ILE A 93 -2.79 6.72 14.57
N ILE A 94 -2.06 6.31 13.53
CA ILE A 94 -1.27 5.09 13.48
C ILE A 94 0.12 5.49 13.00
N GLU A 95 1.14 5.07 13.72
CA GLU A 95 2.54 5.26 13.32
C GLU A 95 3.06 4.00 12.64
N VAL A 96 3.42 4.12 11.37
CA VAL A 96 4.16 3.10 10.63
C VAL A 96 5.48 3.72 10.19
N LYS A 97 6.59 3.10 10.60
CA LYS A 97 7.93 3.63 10.35
C LYS A 97 8.18 3.81 8.85
N GLY A 98 8.52 5.03 8.46
CA GLY A 98 8.85 5.37 7.06
C GLY A 98 7.66 5.81 6.21
N LEU A 99 6.45 5.85 6.77
CA LEU A 99 5.24 6.35 6.12
C LEU A 99 4.81 7.68 6.75
N ASN A 100 4.17 8.55 5.97
CA ASN A 100 3.47 9.72 6.50
C ASN A 100 2.01 9.38 6.75
N THR A 101 1.47 9.75 7.90
CA THR A 101 0.06 9.54 8.21
C THR A 101 -0.78 10.70 7.68
N VAL A 102 -1.75 10.39 6.80
CA VAL A 102 -2.74 11.32 6.29
C VAL A 102 -4.10 10.95 6.87
N LEU A 103 -4.60 11.79 7.77
CA LEU A 103 -5.90 11.57 8.41
C LEU A 103 -7.04 11.98 7.49
N THR A 104 -8.05 11.12 7.40
CA THR A 104 -9.29 11.40 6.68
C THR A 104 -10.46 10.66 7.33
N GLU A 105 -11.62 11.29 7.41
CA GLU A 105 -12.86 10.66 7.85
C GLU A 105 -13.73 10.21 6.67
N LYS A 106 -13.28 10.50 5.44
CA LYS A 106 -14.00 10.22 4.20
C LYS A 106 -14.01 8.73 3.87
N GLY A 107 -15.01 8.32 3.09
CA GLY A 107 -15.05 6.97 2.51
C GLY A 107 -13.89 6.72 1.55
N LEU A 108 -13.59 5.45 1.26
CA LEU A 108 -12.42 5.03 0.46
C LEU A 108 -12.31 5.80 -0.88
N ASN A 109 -13.38 5.81 -1.67
CA ASN A 109 -13.40 6.47 -2.98
C ASN A 109 -13.20 7.98 -2.88
N GLU A 110 -13.92 8.63 -1.97
CA GLU A 110 -13.83 10.08 -1.79
C GLU A 110 -12.43 10.50 -1.32
N ALA A 111 -11.86 9.76 -0.37
CA ALA A 111 -10.54 10.02 0.17
C ALA A 111 -9.43 9.84 -0.89
N LEU A 112 -9.50 8.77 -1.68
CA LEU A 112 -8.52 8.51 -2.74
C LEU A 112 -8.66 9.49 -3.91
N ASN A 113 -9.88 9.84 -4.32
CA ASN A 113 -10.08 10.83 -5.38
C ASN A 113 -9.64 12.23 -4.94
N GLU A 114 -9.85 12.61 -3.69
CA GLU A 114 -9.28 13.84 -3.14
C GLU A 114 -7.75 13.78 -3.13
N TYR A 115 -7.16 12.64 -2.77
CA TYR A 115 -5.72 12.43 -2.81
C TYR A 115 -5.17 12.61 -4.23
N LEU A 116 -5.76 11.96 -5.24
CA LEU A 116 -5.38 12.10 -6.65
C LEU A 116 -5.53 13.55 -7.13
N GLY A 117 -6.61 14.23 -6.74
CA GLY A 117 -6.83 15.65 -7.06
C GLY A 117 -5.74 16.56 -6.48
N LYS A 118 -5.28 16.29 -5.25
CA LYS A 118 -4.13 17.01 -4.66
C LYS A 118 -2.84 16.73 -5.41
N MET A 119 -2.60 15.49 -5.85
CA MET A 119 -1.38 15.16 -6.62
C MET A 119 -1.39 15.80 -8.01
N SER A 120 -2.58 16.05 -8.55
CA SER A 120 -2.78 16.71 -9.85
C SER A 120 -2.57 18.23 -9.81
N SER A 121 -2.69 18.87 -8.63
CA SER A 121 -2.65 20.33 -8.50
C SER A 121 -1.25 20.91 -8.26
N HIS A 122 -0.26 20.06 -8.00
CA HIS A 122 1.14 20.47 -7.86
C HIS A 122 1.79 20.62 -9.25
N SER A 123 2.77 21.52 -9.39
CA SER A 123 3.48 21.77 -10.66
C SER A 123 4.31 20.59 -11.17
N ILE A 124 4.31 19.47 -10.43
CA ILE A 124 4.95 18.21 -10.77
C ILE A 124 3.84 17.16 -10.69
N ASN A 125 3.47 16.62 -11.85
CA ASN A 125 2.51 15.53 -11.92
C ASN A 125 3.22 14.24 -11.46
N GLU A 126 3.05 13.88 -10.20
CA GLU A 126 3.72 12.72 -9.58
C GLU A 126 2.87 11.45 -9.78
N PRO A 127 3.40 10.39 -10.44
CA PRO A 127 2.69 9.12 -10.53
C PRO A 127 2.32 8.56 -9.15
N VAL A 128 1.14 7.97 -9.02
CA VAL A 128 0.63 7.45 -7.74
C VAL A 128 0.39 5.96 -7.85
N LEU A 129 0.99 5.18 -6.93
CA LEU A 129 0.59 3.81 -6.64
C LEU A 129 -0.42 3.80 -5.48
N ILE A 130 -1.67 3.47 -5.76
CA ILE A 130 -2.63 3.07 -4.73
C ILE A 130 -2.44 1.57 -4.50
N ILE A 131 -2.22 1.15 -3.25
CA ILE A 131 -2.02 -0.26 -2.92
C ILE A 131 -2.74 -0.62 -1.63
N MET A 132 -3.57 -1.66 -1.67
CA MET A 132 -4.35 -2.09 -0.50
C MET A 132 -3.45 -2.69 0.59
N ALA A 133 -3.84 -2.56 1.85
CA ALA A 133 -3.02 -2.95 3.00
C ALA A 133 -3.08 -4.45 3.34
N ASP A 134 -3.96 -5.21 2.69
CA ASP A 134 -4.36 -6.57 3.03
C ASP A 134 -3.85 -7.63 2.06
N ILE A 135 -2.77 -7.31 1.34
CA ILE A 135 -2.06 -8.21 0.41
C ILE A 135 -0.64 -8.51 0.92
N PRO A 136 -0.48 -9.20 2.08
CA PRO A 136 0.81 -9.37 2.75
C PRO A 136 1.82 -10.23 1.99
N LEU A 137 1.41 -10.85 0.87
CA LEU A 137 2.31 -11.61 -0.01
C LEU A 137 3.06 -10.71 -1.01
N VAL A 138 2.79 -9.40 -1.02
CA VAL A 138 3.51 -8.44 -1.87
C VAL A 138 5.02 -8.54 -1.70
N SER A 139 5.74 -8.51 -2.83
CA SER A 139 7.19 -8.53 -2.84
C SER A 139 7.78 -7.23 -3.39
N ILE A 140 9.02 -6.94 -3.01
CA ILE A 140 9.82 -5.84 -3.56
C ILE A 140 9.87 -5.91 -5.10
N LYS A 141 9.97 -7.12 -5.67
CA LYS A 141 9.97 -7.31 -7.12
C LYS A 141 8.65 -6.87 -7.74
N ASN A 142 7.52 -7.26 -7.16
CA ASN A 142 6.19 -6.85 -7.66
C ASN A 142 6.07 -5.33 -7.73
N ILE A 143 6.50 -4.64 -6.67
CA ILE A 143 6.47 -3.17 -6.62
C ILE A 143 7.36 -2.54 -7.70
N ARG A 144 8.58 -3.06 -7.88
CA ARG A 144 9.51 -2.55 -8.91
C ARG A 144 8.98 -2.76 -10.32
N ASP A 145 8.39 -3.93 -10.60
CA ASP A 145 7.85 -4.23 -11.92
C ASP A 145 6.67 -3.30 -12.25
N ILE A 146 5.75 -3.06 -11.29
CA ILE A 146 4.65 -2.10 -11.46
C ILE A 146 5.18 -0.69 -11.72
N ALA A 147 6.13 -0.22 -10.90
CA ALA A 147 6.69 1.12 -11.01
C ALA A 147 7.52 1.33 -12.29
N ALA A 148 8.05 0.25 -12.89
CA ALA A 148 8.83 0.28 -14.12
C ALA A 148 7.96 0.25 -15.40
N SER A 149 6.68 -0.08 -15.29
CA SER A 149 5.76 -0.03 -16.43
C SER A 149 5.75 1.36 -17.06
N ALA A 150 5.55 1.43 -18.37
CA ALA A 150 5.38 2.67 -19.13
C ALA A 150 3.90 3.03 -19.38
N THR A 151 2.98 2.10 -19.08
CA THR A 151 1.53 2.23 -19.31
C THR A 151 0.93 3.35 -18.47
N ASP A 152 -0.17 3.97 -18.94
CA ASP A 152 -0.84 5.06 -18.22
C ASP A 152 -1.41 4.58 -16.88
N VAL A 153 -2.05 3.41 -16.90
CA VAL A 153 -2.60 2.75 -15.72
C VAL A 153 -2.13 1.29 -15.68
N VAL A 154 -1.52 0.88 -14.57
CA VAL A 154 -1.33 -0.54 -14.25
C VAL A 154 -2.35 -0.94 -13.20
N ILE A 155 -3.16 -1.96 -13.49
CA ILE A 155 -4.18 -2.47 -12.58
C ILE A 155 -3.82 -3.88 -12.10
N VAL A 156 -3.84 -4.07 -10.79
CA VAL A 156 -3.72 -5.39 -10.17
C VAL A 156 -5.11 -5.83 -9.73
N PRO A 157 -5.64 -6.95 -10.26
CA PRO A 157 -6.93 -7.47 -9.83
C PRO A 157 -6.85 -7.99 -8.39
N GLY A 158 -7.95 -7.82 -7.65
CA GLY A 158 -8.22 -8.60 -6.43
C GLY A 158 -9.10 -9.80 -6.74
N ARG A 159 -9.29 -10.67 -5.75
CA ARG A 159 -10.23 -11.81 -5.89
C ARG A 159 -11.65 -11.27 -6.09
N MET A 160 -12.49 -12.07 -6.76
CA MET A 160 -13.92 -11.78 -6.93
C MET A 160 -14.25 -10.43 -7.61
N GLY A 161 -13.33 -9.88 -8.42
CA GLY A 161 -13.55 -8.66 -9.20
C GLY A 161 -13.13 -7.36 -8.51
N GLY A 162 -12.43 -7.44 -7.37
CA GLY A 162 -11.84 -6.29 -6.67
C GLY A 162 -10.60 -5.72 -7.37
N THR A 163 -10.01 -4.68 -6.78
CA THR A 163 -8.75 -4.07 -7.24
C THR A 163 -7.80 -3.95 -6.06
N ASN A 164 -6.62 -4.56 -6.15
CA ASN A 164 -5.67 -4.59 -5.04
C ASN A 164 -4.56 -3.54 -5.18
N ALA A 165 -4.28 -3.10 -6.41
CA ALA A 165 -3.42 -1.95 -6.65
C ALA A 165 -3.74 -1.25 -7.98
N LEU A 166 -3.45 0.04 -8.03
CA LEU A 166 -3.51 0.89 -9.22
C LEU A 166 -2.28 1.77 -9.26
N PHE A 167 -1.45 1.63 -10.28
CA PHE A 167 -0.42 2.62 -10.60
C PHE A 167 -0.94 3.56 -11.67
N ILE A 168 -0.99 4.84 -11.36
CA ILE A 168 -1.58 5.88 -12.20
C ILE A 168 -0.47 6.87 -12.54
N ARG A 169 -0.06 6.89 -13.80
CA ARG A 169 1.02 7.78 -14.27
C ARG A 169 0.63 9.25 -14.21
N ASN A 170 -0.62 9.54 -14.54
CA ASN A 170 -1.18 10.88 -14.53
C ASN A 170 -2.44 10.93 -13.64
N PRO A 171 -2.31 11.27 -12.35
CA PRO A 171 -3.44 11.41 -11.43
C PRO A 171 -4.57 12.33 -11.93
N SER A 172 -4.28 13.31 -12.79
CA SER A 172 -5.30 14.25 -13.29
C SER A 172 -6.24 13.64 -14.33
N SER A 173 -5.87 12.51 -14.93
CA SER A 173 -6.61 11.84 -15.99
C SER A 173 -7.40 10.62 -15.50
N PHE A 174 -7.33 10.29 -14.22
CA PHE A 174 -7.94 9.09 -13.67
C PHE A 174 -8.67 9.37 -12.35
N HIS A 175 -9.73 8.62 -12.08
CA HIS A 175 -10.39 8.60 -10.77
C HIS A 175 -10.69 7.14 -10.40
N VAL A 176 -10.82 6.88 -9.10
CA VAL A 176 -11.11 5.54 -8.59
C VAL A 176 -12.58 5.37 -8.24
N ASP A 177 -13.05 4.14 -8.37
CA ASP A 177 -14.35 3.68 -7.91
C ASP A 177 -14.25 2.23 -7.40
N TYR A 178 -13.79 2.09 -6.16
CA TYR A 178 -13.77 0.82 -5.42
C TYR A 178 -15.19 0.34 -5.06
N TYR A 179 -15.25 -0.88 -4.49
CA TYR A 179 -16.47 -1.65 -4.20
C TYR A 179 -17.18 -2.20 -5.44
N GLY A 180 -17.96 -3.28 -5.25
CA GLY A 180 -18.55 -4.03 -6.37
C GLY A 180 -17.46 -4.60 -7.29
N ALA A 181 -17.71 -4.58 -8.60
CA ALA A 181 -16.76 -5.04 -9.61
C ALA A 181 -15.71 -3.97 -9.95
N SER A 182 -14.95 -3.48 -8.96
CA SER A 182 -14.04 -2.34 -9.14
C SER A 182 -12.98 -2.56 -10.21
N PHE A 183 -12.55 -3.81 -10.45
CA PHE A 183 -11.64 -4.11 -11.57
C PHE A 183 -12.24 -3.69 -12.92
N ILE A 184 -13.51 -4.01 -13.15
CA ILE A 184 -14.22 -3.67 -14.38
C ILE A 184 -14.43 -2.17 -14.46
N LYS A 185 -14.92 -1.56 -13.38
CA LYS A 185 -15.15 -0.11 -13.31
C LYS A 185 -13.89 0.69 -13.60
N HIS A 186 -12.75 0.31 -13.02
CA HIS A 186 -11.46 0.99 -13.29
C HIS A 186 -10.99 0.83 -14.74
N LYS A 187 -11.24 -0.34 -15.38
CA LYS A 187 -10.98 -0.51 -16.81
C LYS A 187 -11.86 0.39 -17.67
N GLU A 188 -13.14 0.51 -17.33
CA GLU A 188 -14.09 1.39 -18.03
C GLU A 188 -13.71 2.86 -17.87
N ILE A 189 -13.27 3.28 -16.67
CA ILE A 189 -12.76 4.63 -16.43
C ILE A 189 -11.53 4.91 -17.30
N ALA A 190 -10.54 4.01 -17.34
CA ALA A 190 -9.37 4.17 -18.20
C ALA A 190 -9.77 4.29 -19.68
N ALA A 191 -10.63 3.39 -20.16
CA ALA A 191 -11.10 3.39 -21.54
C ALA A 191 -11.88 4.67 -21.90
N GLY A 192 -12.77 5.13 -21.01
CA GLY A 192 -13.53 6.37 -21.19
C GLY A 192 -12.66 7.63 -21.24
N SER A 193 -11.46 7.58 -20.65
CA SER A 193 -10.44 8.64 -20.69
C SER A 193 -9.37 8.43 -21.77
N GLY A 194 -9.47 7.39 -22.59
CA GLY A 194 -8.50 7.07 -23.65
C GLY A 194 -7.12 6.66 -23.12
N LEU A 195 -7.04 6.15 -21.89
CA LEU A 195 -5.80 5.73 -21.24
C LEU A 195 -5.47 4.28 -21.56
N GLU A 196 -4.20 3.99 -21.83
CA GLU A 196 -3.72 2.62 -21.95
C GLU A 196 -3.73 1.93 -20.57
N ILE A 197 -4.14 0.66 -20.55
CA ILE A 197 -4.20 -0.12 -19.31
C ILE A 197 -3.46 -1.45 -19.44
N GLU A 198 -2.65 -1.74 -18.44
CA GLU A 198 -1.93 -3.01 -18.28
C GLU A 198 -2.51 -3.75 -17.07
N VAL A 199 -2.93 -4.99 -17.28
CA VAL A 199 -3.31 -5.88 -16.17
C VAL A 199 -2.06 -6.57 -15.66
N PHE A 200 -1.67 -6.28 -14.43
CA PHE A 200 -0.53 -6.90 -13.78
C PHE A 200 -0.95 -8.19 -13.08
N ASP A 201 -0.76 -9.31 -13.77
CA ASP A 201 -1.07 -10.65 -13.25
C ASP A 201 -0.02 -11.09 -12.22
N SER A 202 -0.45 -11.24 -10.98
CA SER A 202 0.41 -11.67 -9.88
C SER A 202 -0.41 -12.34 -8.80
N PHE A 203 -0.14 -13.63 -8.57
CA PHE A 203 -0.72 -14.38 -7.47
C PHE A 203 -0.55 -13.67 -6.12
N ASN A 204 0.66 -13.14 -5.86
CA ASN A 204 0.99 -12.48 -4.60
C ASN A 204 0.13 -11.23 -4.35
N LEU A 205 -0.06 -10.41 -5.37
CA LEU A 205 -0.81 -9.17 -5.26
C LEU A 205 -2.32 -9.36 -5.42
N SER A 206 -2.74 -10.44 -6.09
CA SER A 206 -4.15 -10.81 -6.26
C SER A 206 -4.69 -11.64 -5.09
N THR A 207 -3.90 -11.86 -4.05
CA THR A 207 -4.30 -12.62 -2.84
C THR A 207 -4.50 -11.67 -1.67
N ASP A 208 -5.64 -10.98 -1.69
CA ASP A 208 -6.16 -10.24 -0.54
C ASP A 208 -6.71 -11.21 0.51
N ILE A 209 -6.54 -10.85 1.78
CA ILE A 209 -6.83 -11.72 2.91
C ILE A 209 -8.12 -11.28 3.57
N ASP A 210 -9.25 -11.89 3.21
CA ASP A 210 -10.56 -11.51 3.74
C ASP A 210 -11.25 -12.62 4.52
N GLU A 211 -11.00 -13.88 4.15
CA GLU A 211 -11.66 -15.05 4.68
C GLU A 211 -10.66 -16.01 5.35
N VAL A 212 -11.23 -16.94 6.12
CA VAL A 212 -10.44 -17.95 6.84
C VAL A 212 -9.56 -18.76 5.88
N ALA A 213 -10.05 -19.07 4.68
CA ALA A 213 -9.28 -19.81 3.69
C ALA A 213 -8.00 -19.06 3.26
N ASP A 214 -8.03 -17.72 3.23
CA ASP A 214 -6.90 -16.90 2.78
C ASP A 214 -5.74 -16.90 3.79
N ILE A 215 -6.02 -17.14 5.08
CA ILE A 215 -4.97 -17.31 6.11
C ILE A 215 -4.00 -18.43 5.73
N THR A 216 -4.48 -19.48 5.08
CA THR A 216 -3.65 -20.60 4.57
C THR A 216 -2.59 -20.08 3.60
N GLU A 217 -2.94 -19.15 2.72
CA GLU A 217 -2.01 -18.58 1.74
C GLU A 217 -0.88 -17.81 2.41
N ILE A 218 -1.18 -17.09 3.50
CA ILE A 218 -0.15 -16.42 4.31
C ILE A 218 0.81 -17.45 4.93
N LEU A 219 0.30 -18.56 5.46
CA LEU A 219 1.15 -19.57 6.11
C LEU A 219 1.99 -20.36 5.11
N LEU A 220 1.47 -20.61 3.91
CA LEU A 220 2.17 -21.33 2.84
C LEU A 220 3.22 -20.46 2.14
N HIS A 221 2.88 -19.21 1.83
CA HIS A 221 3.67 -18.37 0.93
C HIS A 221 4.33 -17.19 1.63
N GLY A 222 3.77 -16.74 2.75
CA GLY A 222 4.22 -15.56 3.49
C GLY A 222 5.45 -15.80 4.36
N LYS A 223 6.32 -14.79 4.41
CA LYS A 223 7.53 -14.76 5.27
C LYS A 223 7.58 -13.52 6.17
N GLY A 224 6.61 -12.62 6.00
CA GLY A 224 6.52 -11.32 6.64
C GLY A 224 5.95 -11.33 8.05
N HIS A 225 5.58 -10.15 8.52
CA HIS A 225 4.94 -9.88 9.80
C HIS A 225 3.64 -10.66 9.96
N ALA A 226 2.78 -10.70 8.94
CA ALA A 226 1.50 -11.41 9.02
C ALA A 226 1.70 -12.91 9.24
N ALA A 227 2.64 -13.53 8.52
CA ALA A 227 2.98 -14.94 8.67
C ALA A 227 3.58 -15.25 10.06
N ARG A 228 4.48 -14.39 10.56
CA ARG A 228 5.04 -14.52 11.92
C ARG A 228 3.96 -14.36 12.98
N TYR A 229 3.04 -13.43 12.79
CA TYR A 229 1.95 -13.16 13.73
C TYR A 229 1.00 -14.35 13.83
N LEU A 230 0.56 -14.92 12.70
CA LEU A 230 -0.29 -16.11 12.69
C LEU A 230 0.37 -17.32 13.36
N LYS A 231 1.67 -17.55 13.09
CA LYS A 231 2.44 -18.60 13.77
C LYS A 231 2.53 -18.36 15.28
N LYS A 232 2.69 -17.11 15.71
CA LYS A 232 2.68 -16.73 17.15
C LYS A 232 1.33 -17.01 17.81
N LEU A 233 0.22 -16.86 17.08
CA LEU A 233 -1.12 -17.22 17.54
C LEU A 233 -1.40 -18.73 17.55
N GLY A 234 -0.43 -19.57 17.15
CA GLY A 234 -0.56 -21.03 17.12
C GLY A 234 -1.15 -21.57 15.83
N PHE A 235 -1.34 -20.76 14.78
CA PHE A 235 -1.85 -21.27 13.51
C PHE A 235 -0.79 -22.08 12.75
N THR A 236 -1.19 -23.27 12.30
CA THR A 236 -0.42 -24.12 11.39
C THR A 236 -1.30 -24.64 10.27
N VAL A 237 -0.65 -24.99 9.16
CA VAL A 237 -1.27 -25.74 8.07
C VAL A 237 -1.29 -27.21 8.45
N VAL A 238 -2.44 -27.87 8.24
CA VAL A 238 -2.64 -29.31 8.43
C VAL A 238 -3.29 -29.90 7.19
N GLU A 239 -3.30 -31.23 7.05
CA GLU A 239 -4.17 -31.88 6.06
C GLU A 239 -5.64 -31.71 6.49
N ALA A 240 -6.51 -31.35 5.55
CA ALA A 240 -7.94 -31.20 5.80
C ALA A 240 -8.61 -32.56 5.99
N GLU A 241 -9.64 -32.61 6.84
CA GLU A 241 -10.34 -33.86 7.21
C GLU A 241 -10.99 -34.59 6.01
N ASN A 242 -11.24 -33.88 4.91
CA ASN A 242 -11.82 -34.44 3.68
C ASN A 242 -10.80 -35.06 2.73
N GLY A 243 -9.49 -35.04 3.06
CA GLY A 243 -8.41 -35.58 2.24
C GLY A 243 -8.10 -34.75 1.00
N GLY A 244 -6.82 -34.60 0.66
CA GLY A 244 -6.37 -34.00 -0.61
C GLY A 244 -6.33 -32.47 -0.66
N ARG A 245 -6.59 -31.76 0.45
CA ARG A 245 -6.39 -30.32 0.59
C ARG A 245 -5.76 -29.97 1.93
N VAL A 246 -5.24 -28.75 2.02
CA VAL A 246 -4.74 -28.17 3.27
C VAL A 246 -5.87 -27.46 4.04
N GLY A 247 -5.82 -27.55 5.37
CA GLY A 247 -6.68 -26.85 6.31
C GLY A 247 -5.86 -26.07 7.34
N LEU A 248 -6.57 -25.39 8.24
CA LEU A 248 -5.98 -24.58 9.32
C LEU A 248 -6.28 -25.19 10.67
N LYS A 249 -5.26 -25.22 11.54
CA LYS A 249 -5.42 -25.57 12.95
C LYS A 249 -4.75 -24.51 13.82
N LYS A 250 -5.45 -24.07 14.87
CA LYS A 250 -4.88 -23.26 15.96
C LYS A 250 -4.51 -24.23 17.09
N ILE A 251 -3.22 -24.32 17.42
CA ILE A 251 -2.65 -25.20 18.46
C ILE A 251 -2.48 -24.44 19.76
#